data_AF-A0A624AVK5-F1
#
_entry.id   AF-A0A624AVK5-F1
#
_cell.length_a   1.000
_cell.length_b   1.000
_cell.length_c   1.000
_cell.angle_alpha   90.00
_cell.angle_beta   90.00
_cell.angle_gamma   90.00
#
_symmetry.space_group_name_H-M   'P 1'
#
loop_
_entity.id
_entity.type
_entity.pdbx_description
1 polymer ?
#
loop_
_entity_poly.entity_id
_entity_poly.type
_entity_poly.pdbx_seq_one_letter_code
_entity_poly.pdbx_strand_id
1 'polypeptide(L)'
;MDESRKQFLEWFGEEFESINNSEELHVQAIKMIAWQSWVKSRAAIEIKLDDKVMAEDDFDKGHNCAIDYCADAIRAAGIKVKE
;
A
#
# COMPACT_ATOMS: atom_id res chain seq x y z
N MET A 1 -5.57 0.58 0.56
CA MET A 1 -4.92 1.04 1.81
C MET A 1 -4.99 -0.02 2.91
N ASP A 2 -5.95 -0.94 2.89
CA ASP A 2 -6.06 -1.99 3.92
C ASP A 2 -4.80 -2.86 4.01
N GLU A 3 -4.20 -3.27 2.89
CA GLU A 3 -3.01 -4.15 2.95
C GLU A 3 -1.75 -3.42 3.40
N SER A 4 -1.59 -2.14 3.02
CA SER A 4 -0.52 -1.30 3.57
C SER A 4 -0.61 -1.17 5.10
N ARG A 5 -1.85 -1.02 5.61
CA ARG A 5 -2.09 -0.90 7.05
C ARG A 5 -1.82 -2.23 7.77
N LYS A 6 -2.23 -3.36 7.20
CA LYS A 6 -1.92 -4.69 7.76
C LYS A 6 -0.41 -4.91 7.84
N GLN A 7 0.33 -4.64 6.76
CA GLN A 7 1.80 -4.75 6.73
C GLN A 7 2.46 -3.89 7.81
N PHE A 8 1.99 -2.66 8.01
CA PHE A 8 2.51 -1.80 9.07
C PHE A 8 2.23 -2.37 10.47
N LEU A 9 1.01 -2.87 10.72
CA LEU A 9 0.64 -3.40 12.03
C LEU A 9 1.37 -4.69 12.38
N GLU A 10 1.59 -5.56 11.39
CA GLU A 10 2.40 -6.77 11.50
C GLU A 10 3.84 -6.41 11.85
N TRP A 11 4.50 -5.56 11.03
CA TRP A 11 5.86 -5.07 11.31
C TRP A 11 5.98 -4.42 12.69
N PHE A 12 5.06 -3.52 13.05
CA PHE A 12 5.11 -2.85 14.35
C PHE A 12 4.91 -3.85 15.50
N GLY A 13 4.05 -4.85 15.31
CA GLY A 13 3.81 -5.89 16.30
C GLY A 13 5.00 -6.80 16.53
N GLU A 14 5.76 -7.12 15.47
CA GLU A 14 6.98 -7.93 15.55
C GLU A 14 8.16 -7.15 16.17
N GLU A 15 8.44 -5.95 15.67
CA GLU A 15 9.60 -5.16 16.11
C GLU A 15 9.42 -4.52 17.49
N PHE A 16 8.16 -4.21 17.86
CA PHE A 16 7.82 -3.53 19.10
C PHE A 16 6.84 -4.35 19.95
N GLU A 17 6.98 -5.68 19.95
CA GLU A 17 6.08 -6.62 20.64
C GLU A 17 5.78 -6.22 22.09
N SER A 18 6.83 -5.88 22.85
CA SER A 18 6.74 -5.54 24.28
C SER A 18 5.88 -4.31 24.58
N ILE A 19 5.70 -3.41 23.61
CA ILE A 19 4.93 -2.17 23.74
C ILE A 19 3.73 -2.11 22.80
N ASN A 20 3.50 -3.11 21.95
CA ASN A 20 2.49 -3.06 20.89
C ASN A 20 1.07 -2.78 21.41
N ASN A 21 0.76 -3.28 22.60
CA ASN A 21 -0.52 -3.13 23.29
C ASN A 21 -0.49 -2.12 24.45
N SER A 22 0.61 -1.36 24.62
CA SER A 22 0.70 -0.36 25.69
C SER A 22 -0.23 0.81 25.41
N GLU A 23 -1.00 1.23 26.41
CA GLU A 23 -1.86 2.42 26.34
C GLU A 23 -1.11 3.71 26.75
N GLU A 24 0.18 3.60 27.07
CA GLU A 24 0.99 4.76 27.44
C GLU A 24 1.05 5.77 26.29
N LEU A 25 0.78 7.04 26.62
CA LEU A 25 0.65 8.11 25.62
C LEU A 25 1.86 8.22 24.68
N HIS A 26 3.07 8.05 25.21
CA HIS A 26 4.30 8.15 24.44
C HIS A 26 4.45 6.98 23.44
N VAL A 27 4.02 5.77 23.80
CA VAL A 27 3.99 4.62 22.89
C VAL A 27 2.97 4.84 21.77
N GLN A 28 1.78 5.32 22.11
CA GLN A 28 0.75 5.65 21.13
C GLN A 28 1.24 6.74 20.16
N ALA A 29 1.93 7.76 20.66
CA ALA A 29 2.54 8.81 19.83
C ALA A 29 3.60 8.25 18.88
N ILE A 30 4.49 7.36 19.35
CA ILE A 30 5.50 6.70 18.52
C ILE A 30 4.83 5.88 17.41
N LYS A 31 3.81 5.07 17.73
CA LYS A 31 3.06 4.26 16.77
C LYS A 31 2.40 5.14 15.70
N MET A 32 1.83 6.28 16.09
CA MET A 32 1.25 7.25 15.17
C MET A 32 2.30 7.87 14.23
N ILE A 33 3.45 8.30 14.76
CA ILE A 33 4.53 8.91 13.97
C ILE A 33 5.12 7.88 12.99
N ALA A 34 5.32 6.64 13.43
CA ALA A 34 5.78 5.55 12.59
C ALA A 34 4.79 5.27 11.45
N TRP A 35 3.48 5.23 11.74
CA TRP A 35 2.45 5.07 10.73
C TRP A 35 2.45 6.22 9.71
N GLN A 36 2.52 7.47 10.16
CA GLN A 36 2.56 8.62 9.25
C GLN A 36 3.80 8.61 8.36
N SER A 37 4.95 8.23 8.92
CA SER A 37 6.20 8.06 8.18
C SER A 37 6.08 6.96 7.13
N TRP A 38 5.48 5.82 7.50
CA TRP A 38 5.21 4.70 6.60
C TRP A 38 4.31 5.09 5.42
N VAL A 39 3.19 5.76 5.70
CA VAL A 39 2.28 6.22 4.64
C VAL A 39 2.97 7.21 3.71
N LYS A 40 3.70 8.19 4.27
CA LYS A 40 4.38 9.22 3.47
C LYS A 40 5.50 8.66 2.61
N SER A 41 6.29 7.72 3.12
CA SER A 41 7.39 7.12 2.35
C SER A 41 6.87 6.33 1.15
N ARG A 42 5.76 5.61 1.30
CA ARG A 42 5.16 4.81 0.23
C ARG A 42 4.41 5.66 -0.78
N ALA A 43 3.72 6.71 -0.34
CA ALA A 43 3.07 7.67 -1.22
C ALA A 43 4.07 8.46 -2.09
N ALA A 44 5.33 8.55 -1.69
CA ALA A 44 6.40 9.16 -2.48
C ALA A 44 6.87 8.27 -3.66
N ILE A 45 6.55 6.98 -3.65
CA ILE A 45 6.82 6.06 -4.75
C ILE A 45 5.68 6.16 -5.76
N GLU A 46 6.02 6.44 -7.01
CA GLU A 46 5.08 6.47 -8.13
C GLU A 46 5.48 5.43 -9.18
N ILE A 47 4.56 4.51 -9.48
CA ILE A 47 4.76 3.46 -10.47
C ILE A 47 3.95 3.80 -11.72
N LYS A 48 4.60 3.78 -12.89
CA LYS A 48 3.92 3.80 -14.18
C LYS A 48 3.66 2.36 -14.61
N LEU A 49 2.41 2.06 -14.96
CA LEU A 49 2.04 0.80 -15.63
C LEU A 49 2.02 1.00 -17.15
N ASP A 50 1.98 -0.11 -17.88
CA ASP A 50 1.80 -0.08 -19.32
C ASP A 50 0.45 0.56 -19.70
N ASP A 51 0.42 1.19 -20.86
CA ASP A 51 -0.79 1.84 -21.36
C ASP A 51 -1.78 0.78 -21.85
N LYS A 52 -3.07 1.01 -21.62
CA LYS A 52 -4.12 0.13 -22.13
C LYS A 52 -4.19 0.20 -23.66
N VAL A 53 -4.55 -0.92 -24.27
CA VAL A 53 -4.76 -1.02 -25.73
C VAL A 53 -6.24 -0.93 -26.08
N MET A 54 -6.53 -0.65 -27.35
CA MET A 54 -7.90 -0.78 -27.87
C MET A 54 -8.29 -2.25 -27.83
N ALA A 55 -9.44 -2.55 -27.23
CA ALA A 55 -9.88 -3.93 -27.10
C ALA A 55 -10.60 -4.41 -28.37
N GLU A 56 -9.92 -5.21 -29.19
CA GLU A 56 -10.48 -5.81 -30.41
C GLU A 56 -10.92 -7.26 -30.17
N ASP A 57 -10.27 -7.96 -29.25
CA ASP A 57 -10.60 -9.33 -28.87
C ASP A 57 -10.57 -9.57 -27.34
N ASP A 58 -10.73 -10.83 -26.93
CA ASP A 58 -10.69 -11.20 -25.51
C ASP A 58 -9.28 -11.18 -24.92
N PHE A 59 -8.24 -11.27 -25.75
CA PHE A 59 -6.85 -11.12 -25.31
C PHE A 59 -6.57 -9.68 -24.90
N ASP A 60 -6.98 -8.70 -25.70
CA ASP A 60 -6.81 -7.27 -25.38
C ASP A 60 -7.59 -6.87 -24.12
N LYS A 61 -8.82 -7.39 -23.95
CA LYS A 61 -9.61 -7.21 -22.72
C LYS A 61 -8.85 -7.77 -21.53
N GLY A 62 -8.31 -8.98 -21.65
CA GLY A 62 -7.52 -9.63 -20.61
C GLY A 62 -6.29 -8.80 -20.22
N HIS A 63 -5.56 -8.27 -21.20
CA HIS A 63 -4.43 -7.37 -20.99
C HIS A 63 -4.83 -6.11 -20.20
N ASN A 64 -5.89 -5.42 -20.64
CA ASN A 64 -6.38 -4.21 -19.96
C ASN A 64 -6.88 -4.49 -18.54
N CYS A 65 -7.57 -5.62 -18.32
CA CYS A 65 -7.99 -6.04 -16.98
C CYS A 65 -6.78 -6.33 -16.07
N ALA A 66 -5.73 -6.96 -16.60
CA ALA A 66 -4.51 -7.21 -15.81
C ALA A 66 -3.86 -5.90 -15.35
N ILE A 67 -3.82 -4.88 -16.21
CA ILE A 67 -3.34 -3.54 -15.83
C ILE A 67 -4.16 -2.96 -14.68
N ASP A 68 -5.50 -3.07 -14.73
CA ASP A 68 -6.37 -2.61 -13.66
C ASP A 68 -6.13 -3.34 -12.34
N TYR A 69 -6.05 -4.68 -12.39
CA TYR A 69 -5.80 -5.49 -11.20
C TYR A 69 -4.43 -5.19 -10.57
N CYS A 70 -3.40 -4.99 -11.39
CA CYS A 70 -2.09 -4.56 -10.92
C CYS A 70 -2.18 -3.16 -10.28
N ALA A 71 -2.87 -2.22 -10.92
CA ALA A 71 -3.03 -0.87 -10.38
C ALA A 71 -3.71 -0.89 -9.00
N ASP A 72 -4.77 -1.68 -8.85
CA ASP A 72 -5.51 -1.80 -7.60
C ASP A 72 -4.70 -2.49 -6.50
N ALA A 73 -3.95 -3.55 -6.83
CA ALA A 73 -3.05 -4.21 -5.88
C ALA A 73 -1.95 -3.26 -5.38
N ILE A 74 -1.35 -2.48 -6.28
CA ILE A 74 -0.31 -1.49 -5.92
C ILE A 74 -0.89 -0.39 -5.02
N ARG A 75 -2.07 0.14 -5.36
CA ARG A 75 -2.78 1.13 -4.53
C ARG A 75 -3.20 0.54 -3.18
N ALA A 76 -3.59 -0.73 -3.13
CA ALA A 76 -3.92 -1.43 -1.89
C ALA A 76 -2.71 -1.49 -0.94
N ALA A 77 -1.52 -1.70 -1.51
CA ALA A 77 -0.23 -1.63 -0.84
C ALA A 77 0.23 -0.21 -0.49
N GLY A 78 -0.58 0.83 -0.75
CA GLY A 78 -0.30 2.22 -0.35
C GLY A 78 0.72 2.95 -1.23
N ILE A 79 0.99 2.43 -2.44
CA ILE A 79 1.87 3.04 -3.43
C ILE A 79 1.03 3.77 -4.49
N LYS A 80 1.52 4.89 -5.01
CA LYS A 80 0.84 5.63 -6.05
C LYS A 80 1.07 4.97 -7.42
N VAL A 81 -0.01 4.83 -8.20
CA VAL A 81 0.05 4.45 -9.61
C VAL A 81 -0.23 5.69 -10.45
N LYS A 82 0.64 5.96 -11.42
CA LYS A 82 0.47 7.09 -12.34
C LYS A 82 -0.74 6.85 -13.24
N GLU A 83 -1.52 7.91 -13.46
CA GLU A 83 -2.64 7.91 -14.42
C GLU A 83 -2.14 7.86 -15.87
#